data_AF-A0A7Y7NI91-F1
#
_entry.id   AF-A0A7Y7NI91-F1
#
_cell.length_a   1.000
_cell.length_b   1.000
_cell.length_c   1.000
_cell.angle_alpha   90.00
_cell.angle_beta   90.00
_cell.angle_gamma   90.00
#
_symmetry.space_group_name_H-M   'P 1'
#
loop_
_entity.id
_entity.type
_entity.pdbx_description
1 polymer ?
#
loop_
_entity_poly.entity_id
_entity_poly.type
_entity_poly.pdbx_seq_one_letter_code
_entity_poly.pdbx_strand_id
1 'polypeptide(L)'
;MNNEQLKEKIYSIDSTINIVEGKQYLELNVAPEDLSKTALMLKNNPDLSFDYLICLTGNDLPDAYAVVYHLESTKHNHVVVLKVKAANRENPTLDTVSNIWITADFHEREVYDLIGITFNNHPDMRRIFLDEEDWVGYPLRKDYTDNNIVVR
;
A
#
# COMPACT_ATOMS: atom_id res chain seq x y z
N MET A 1 12.06 -11.08 -17.67
CA MET A 1 12.72 -11.73 -16.51
C MET A 1 11.75 -12.75 -15.96
N ASN A 2 12.24 -13.89 -15.45
CA ASN A 2 11.39 -14.85 -14.74
C ASN A 2 11.24 -14.40 -13.28
N ASN A 3 10.24 -14.92 -12.57
CA ASN A 3 10.01 -14.59 -11.15
C ASN A 3 11.26 -14.84 -10.28
N GLU A 4 12.02 -15.91 -10.54
CA GLU A 4 13.28 -16.20 -9.82
C GLU A 4 14.34 -15.11 -10.03
N GLN A 5 14.54 -14.68 -11.27
CA GLN A 5 15.49 -13.59 -11.59
C GLN A 5 15.06 -12.27 -10.97
N LEU A 6 13.75 -12.02 -10.88
CA LEU A 6 13.20 -10.84 -10.24
C LEU A 6 13.44 -10.86 -8.73
N LYS A 7 13.25 -12.02 -8.07
CA LYS A 7 13.59 -12.21 -6.65
C LYS A 7 15.08 -11.95 -6.39
N GLU A 8 15.96 -12.57 -7.19
CA GLU A 8 17.41 -12.40 -7.04
C GLU A 8 17.83 -10.95 -7.20
N LYS A 9 17.28 -10.24 -8.20
CA LYS A 9 17.56 -8.81 -8.37
C LYS A 9 17.09 -8.00 -7.18
N ILE A 10 15.84 -8.16 -6.75
CA ILE A 10 15.31 -7.41 -5.60
C ILE A 10 16.16 -7.69 -4.35
N TYR A 11 16.52 -8.95 -4.10
CA TYR A 11 17.36 -9.36 -2.98
C TYR A 11 18.78 -8.79 -3.06
N SER A 12 19.36 -8.72 -4.26
CA SER A 12 20.69 -8.12 -4.46
C SER A 12 20.73 -6.62 -4.20
N ILE A 13 19.59 -5.93 -4.35
CA ILE A 13 19.51 -4.50 -4.16
C ILE A 13 19.13 -4.17 -2.71
N ASP A 14 18.16 -4.89 -2.13
CA ASP A 14 17.83 -4.75 -0.73
C ASP A 14 17.49 -6.11 -0.09
N SER A 15 18.43 -6.62 0.68
CA SER A 15 18.31 -7.92 1.37
C SER A 15 17.43 -7.86 2.62
N THR A 16 16.98 -6.68 3.05
CA THR A 16 16.10 -6.55 4.22
C THR A 16 14.64 -6.87 3.87
N ILE A 17 14.28 -6.82 2.59
CA ILE A 17 12.92 -7.06 2.11
C ILE A 17 12.59 -8.54 2.24
N ASN A 18 11.50 -8.83 2.95
CA ASN A 18 11.01 -10.20 3.05
C ASN A 18 10.15 -10.52 1.81
N ILE A 19 10.70 -11.31 0.91
CA ILE A 19 10.06 -11.73 -0.34
C ILE A 19 9.31 -13.05 -0.11
N VAL A 20 8.00 -13.03 -0.34
CA VAL A 20 7.13 -14.20 -0.26
C VAL A 20 6.56 -14.49 -1.64
N GLU A 21 6.55 -15.76 -2.03
CA GLU A 21 5.90 -16.19 -3.26
C GLU A 21 4.40 -16.34 -3.00
N GLY A 22 3.62 -15.35 -3.47
CA GLY A 22 2.17 -15.41 -3.44
C GLY A 22 1.62 -16.39 -4.46
N LYS A 23 0.29 -16.60 -4.44
CA LYS A 23 -0.39 -17.51 -5.37
C LYS A 23 -0.31 -17.06 -6.83
N GLN A 24 -0.26 -15.75 -7.06
CA GLN A 24 -0.32 -15.15 -8.40
C GLN A 24 0.87 -14.23 -8.68
N TYR A 25 1.33 -13.48 -7.67
CA TYR A 25 2.40 -12.50 -7.79
C TYR A 25 3.41 -12.64 -6.65
N LEU A 26 4.59 -12.05 -6.84
CA LEU A 26 5.58 -11.92 -5.80
C LEU A 26 5.17 -10.85 -4.80
N GLU A 27 5.25 -11.18 -3.52
CA GLU A 27 4.90 -10.28 -2.43
C GLU A 27 6.15 -9.80 -1.72
N LEU A 28 6.32 -8.49 -1.62
CA LEU A 28 7.42 -7.83 -0.94
C LEU A 28 6.88 -7.26 0.37
N ASN A 29 7.25 -7.86 1.50
CA ASN A 29 6.88 -7.33 2.81
C ASN A 29 7.97 -6.38 3.29
N VAL A 30 7.60 -5.13 3.50
CA VAL A 30 8.52 -4.03 3.82
C VAL A 30 8.08 -3.33 5.09
N ALA A 31 9.06 -2.94 5.90
CA ALA A 31 8.81 -2.14 7.10
C ALA A 31 8.33 -0.74 6.69
N PRO A 32 7.46 -0.09 7.48
CA PRO A 32 6.94 1.23 7.15
C PRO A 32 8.05 2.28 7.00
N GLU A 33 9.15 2.17 7.74
CA GLU A 33 10.31 3.07 7.64
C GLU A 33 11.04 2.99 6.28
N ASP A 34 11.02 1.82 5.65
CA ASP A 34 11.73 1.55 4.40
C ASP A 34 10.85 1.76 3.16
N LEU A 35 9.54 1.99 3.33
CA LEU A 35 8.57 2.10 2.23
C LEU A 35 9.01 3.08 1.15
N SER A 36 9.30 4.33 1.53
CA SER A 36 9.70 5.40 0.60
C SER A 36 10.98 5.04 -0.18
N LYS A 37 11.95 4.44 0.52
CA LYS A 37 13.23 4.00 -0.06
C LYS A 37 13.01 2.86 -1.06
N THR A 38 12.26 1.83 -0.67
CA THR A 38 11.95 0.70 -1.55
C THR A 38 11.13 1.13 -2.76
N ALA A 39 10.14 2.00 -2.58
CA ALA A 39 9.33 2.53 -3.67
C ALA A 39 10.17 3.28 -4.72
N LEU A 40 11.07 4.18 -4.28
CA LEU A 40 12.00 4.87 -5.17
C LEU A 40 12.93 3.91 -5.91
N MET A 41 13.44 2.90 -5.20
CA MET A 41 14.30 1.87 -5.78
C MET A 41 13.59 1.06 -6.86
N LEU A 42 12.37 0.59 -6.59
CA LEU A 42 11.55 -0.18 -7.54
C LEU A 42 11.25 0.62 -8.81
N LYS A 43 10.94 1.92 -8.67
CA LYS A 43 10.65 2.79 -9.80
C LYS A 43 11.90 3.18 -10.60
N ASN A 44 12.96 3.63 -9.92
CA ASN A 44 14.12 4.24 -10.59
C ASN A 44 15.09 3.22 -11.19
N ASN A 45 15.06 1.96 -10.77
CA ASN A 45 15.98 0.96 -11.31
C ASN A 45 15.61 0.60 -12.77
N PRO A 46 16.50 0.81 -13.77
CA PRO A 46 16.20 0.56 -15.19
C PRO A 46 15.84 -0.89 -15.55
N ASP A 47 16.25 -1.82 -14.69
CA ASP A 47 15.99 -3.25 -14.83
C ASP A 47 14.65 -3.69 -14.22
N LEU A 48 14.12 -2.91 -13.26
CA LEU A 48 12.83 -3.17 -12.63
C LEU A 48 11.75 -2.29 -13.25
N SER A 49 11.98 -0.97 -13.28
CA SER A 49 11.15 0.04 -13.92
C SER A 49 9.67 -0.10 -13.59
N PHE A 50 9.34 -0.20 -12.29
CA PHE A 50 7.94 -0.21 -11.83
C PHE A 50 7.35 1.19 -11.94
N ASP A 51 6.89 1.54 -13.12
CA ASP A 51 6.40 2.86 -13.49
C ASP A 51 4.88 3.03 -13.30
N TYR A 52 4.14 1.92 -13.20
CA TYR A 52 2.69 1.92 -13.06
C TYR A 52 2.25 1.34 -11.71
N LEU A 53 1.50 2.13 -10.93
CA LEU A 53 0.79 1.67 -9.74
C LEU A 53 -0.66 1.37 -10.15
N ILE A 54 -1.00 0.08 -10.20
CA ILE A 54 -2.32 -0.42 -10.62
C ILE A 54 -3.38 -0.04 -9.59
N CYS A 55 -3.13 -0.38 -8.33
CA CYS A 55 -4.02 -0.07 -7.23
C CYS A 55 -3.28 -0.10 -5.90
N LEU A 56 -3.84 0.60 -4.92
CA LEU A 56 -3.41 0.63 -3.54
C LEU A 56 -4.65 0.41 -2.67
N THR A 57 -4.59 -0.59 -1.80
CA THR A 57 -5.73 -1.01 -0.98
C THR A 57 -5.35 -1.15 0.48
N GLY A 58 -6.20 -0.66 1.38
CA GLY A 58 -6.07 -0.85 2.81
C GLY A 58 -6.66 -2.18 3.26
N ASN A 59 -6.02 -2.82 4.24
CA ASN A 59 -6.44 -4.09 4.79
C ASN A 59 -6.40 -4.06 6.32
N ASP A 60 -7.46 -4.54 6.96
CA ASP A 60 -7.53 -4.72 8.41
C ASP A 60 -7.10 -6.15 8.78
N LEU A 61 -5.85 -6.31 9.21
CA LEU A 61 -5.35 -7.56 9.78
C LEU A 61 -5.63 -7.59 11.29
N PRO A 62 -5.72 -8.78 11.92
CA PRO A 62 -6.00 -8.89 13.35
C PRO A 62 -5.01 -8.11 14.24
N ASP A 63 -3.75 -8.03 13.81
CA ASP A 63 -2.62 -7.43 14.53
C ASP A 63 -2.34 -5.98 14.13
N ALA A 64 -2.61 -5.59 12.89
CA ALA A 64 -2.26 -4.27 12.35
C ALA A 64 -3.10 -3.89 11.13
N TYR A 65 -3.14 -2.59 10.81
CA TYR A 65 -3.59 -2.15 9.49
C TYR A 65 -2.45 -2.28 8.49
N ALA A 66 -2.74 -2.72 7.28
CA ALA A 66 -1.76 -2.87 6.22
C ALA A 66 -2.22 -2.19 4.94
N VAL A 67 -1.27 -1.77 4.11
CA VAL A 67 -1.51 -1.28 2.76
C VAL A 67 -0.83 -2.20 1.78
N VAL A 68 -1.55 -2.56 0.72
CA VAL A 68 -1.10 -3.42 -0.35
C VAL A 68 -1.06 -2.61 -1.64
N TYR A 69 0.11 -2.52 -2.24
CA TYR A 69 0.36 -1.81 -3.50
C TYR A 69 0.60 -2.83 -4.61
N HIS A 70 -0.17 -2.73 -5.70
CA HIS A 70 0.04 -3.53 -6.89
C HIS A 70 0.82 -2.71 -7.91
N LEU A 71 2.07 -3.09 -8.14
CA LEU A 71 2.99 -2.39 -9.01
C LEU A 71 3.24 -3.21 -10.27
N GLU A 72 3.23 -2.52 -11.41
CA GLU A 72 3.53 -3.08 -12.72
C GLU A 72 4.67 -2.31 -13.38
N SER A 73 5.54 -3.07 -14.03
CA SER A 73 6.55 -2.55 -14.93
C SER A 73 6.03 -2.64 -16.35
N THR A 74 5.66 -1.51 -16.96
CA THR A 74 5.16 -1.53 -18.36
C THR A 74 6.26 -1.91 -19.34
N LYS A 75 7.51 -1.63 -18.99
CA LYS A 75 8.70 -1.93 -19.81
C LYS A 75 9.01 -3.43 -19.85
N HIS A 76 8.92 -4.10 -18.70
CA HIS A 76 9.32 -5.50 -18.56
C HIS A 76 8.13 -6.46 -18.39
N ASN A 77 6.92 -5.91 -18.25
CA ASN A 77 5.64 -6.59 -18.07
C ASN A 77 5.60 -7.53 -16.85
N HIS A 78 6.24 -7.10 -15.76
CA HIS A 78 6.24 -7.80 -14.46
C HIS A 78 5.32 -7.11 -13.47
N VAL A 79 4.68 -7.90 -12.62
CA VAL A 79 3.82 -7.43 -11.55
C VAL A 79 4.36 -7.90 -10.21
N VAL A 80 4.45 -6.98 -9.24
CA VAL A 80 4.81 -7.27 -7.85
C VAL A 80 3.82 -6.62 -6.92
N VAL A 81 3.68 -7.22 -5.74
CA VAL A 81 2.78 -6.76 -4.70
C VAL A 81 3.63 -6.30 -3.52
N LEU A 82 3.64 -5.02 -3.21
CA LEU A 82 4.31 -4.48 -2.03
C LEU A 82 3.29 -4.47 -0.88
N LYS A 83 3.65 -5.04 0.27
CA LYS A 83 2.81 -5.06 1.47
C LYS A 83 3.54 -4.36 2.59
N VAL A 84 2.87 -3.39 3.21
CA VAL A 84 3.41 -2.62 4.33
C VAL A 84 2.41 -2.67 5.47
N LYS A 85 2.88 -3.05 6.65
CA LYS A 85 2.08 -2.98 7.88
C LYS A 85 2.37 -1.66 8.58
N ALA A 86 1.32 -0.96 9.00
CA ALA A 86 1.46 0.22 9.85
C ALA A 86 2.04 -0.21 11.22
N ALA A 87 2.91 0.60 11.78
CA ALA A 87 3.59 0.29 13.04
C ALA A 87 2.62 0.27 14.24
N ASN A 88 1.54 1.05 14.20
CA ASN A 88 0.57 1.19 15.27
C ASN A 88 -0.87 1.05 14.74
N ARG A 89 -1.72 0.32 15.46
CA ARG A 89 -3.16 0.19 15.15
C ARG A 89 -3.98 1.40 15.62
N GLU A 90 -3.59 2.06 16.72
CA GLU A 90 -4.34 3.22 17.24
C GLU A 90 -4.11 4.47 16.39
N ASN A 91 -2.86 4.67 15.95
CA ASN A 91 -2.48 5.77 15.05
C ASN A 91 -1.71 5.22 13.84
N PRO A 92 -2.40 4.56 12.90
CA PRO A 92 -1.75 4.01 11.72
C PRO A 92 -1.31 5.15 10.79
N THR A 93 0.00 5.26 10.66
CA THR A 93 0.68 6.24 9.81
C THR A 93 1.61 5.51 8.86
N LEU A 94 1.67 5.97 7.61
CA LEU A 94 2.63 5.53 6.59
C LEU A 94 3.14 6.76 5.83
N ASP A 95 4.26 6.65 5.13
CA ASP A 95 4.70 7.71 4.23
C ASP A 95 3.94 7.63 2.90
N THR A 96 3.59 8.79 2.33
CA THR A 96 3.00 8.87 0.99
C THR A 96 3.96 8.37 -0.06
N VAL A 97 3.42 7.69 -1.08
CA VAL A 97 4.12 7.38 -2.33
C VAL A 97 3.53 8.18 -3.51
N SER A 98 2.65 9.16 -3.25
CA SER A 98 2.06 10.04 -4.28
C SER A 98 3.09 10.88 -5.04
N ASN A 99 4.21 11.22 -4.40
CA ASN A 99 5.36 11.87 -5.02
C ASN A 99 6.12 10.94 -5.99
N ILE A 100 5.96 9.62 -5.82
CA ILE A 100 6.57 8.60 -6.67
C ILE A 100 5.58 8.21 -7.77
N TRP A 101 4.36 7.78 -7.43
CA TRP A 101 3.29 7.49 -8.38
C TRP A 101 2.12 8.42 -8.12
N ILE A 102 1.84 9.31 -9.06
CA ILE A 102 0.75 10.29 -8.93
C ILE A 102 -0.62 9.64 -8.72
N THR A 103 -0.81 8.41 -9.21
CA THR A 103 -2.04 7.66 -9.01
C THR A 103 -2.28 7.33 -7.53
N ALA A 104 -1.26 7.30 -6.69
CA ALA A 104 -1.40 7.00 -5.26
C ALA A 104 -2.18 8.08 -4.51
N ASP A 105 -2.22 9.33 -4.98
CA ASP A 105 -2.96 10.43 -4.33
C ASP A 105 -4.41 10.04 -4.00
N PHE A 106 -5.18 9.63 -5.02
CA PHE A 106 -6.57 9.22 -4.80
C PHE A 106 -6.71 7.93 -3.97
N HIS A 107 -5.80 6.98 -4.14
CA HIS A 107 -5.89 5.70 -3.42
C HIS A 107 -5.52 5.84 -1.93
N GLU A 108 -4.51 6.65 -1.61
CA GLU A 108 -4.11 6.94 -0.24
C GLU A 108 -5.25 7.65 0.52
N ARG A 109 -5.95 8.56 -0.17
CA ARG A 109 -7.16 9.21 0.36
C ARG A 109 -8.34 8.25 0.53
N GLU A 110 -8.56 7.31 -0.40
CA GLU A 110 -9.57 6.25 -0.23
C GLU A 110 -9.27 5.41 1.03
N VAL A 111 -8.01 5.01 1.21
CA VAL A 111 -7.60 4.21 2.35
C VAL A 111 -7.75 4.99 3.66
N TYR A 112 -7.43 6.28 3.65
CA TYR A 112 -7.71 7.15 4.79
C TYR A 112 -9.20 7.25 5.09
N ASP A 113 -10.03 7.44 4.07
CA ASP A 113 -11.46 7.61 4.27
C ASP A 113 -12.14 6.33 4.78
N LEU A 114 -11.76 5.17 4.25
CA LEU A 114 -12.47 3.92 4.52
C LEU A 114 -11.85 3.06 5.64
N ILE A 115 -10.53 3.12 5.83
CA ILE A 115 -9.77 2.33 6.82
C ILE A 115 -9.14 3.25 7.88
N GLY A 116 -8.87 4.52 7.59
CA GLY A 116 -8.32 5.47 8.56
C GLY A 116 -6.82 5.37 8.76
N ILE A 117 -6.07 4.91 7.76
CA ILE A 117 -4.60 5.03 7.73
C ILE A 117 -4.26 6.42 7.21
N THR A 118 -3.40 7.13 7.91
CA THR A 118 -2.93 8.47 7.51
C THR A 118 -1.59 8.39 6.78
N PHE A 119 -1.41 9.24 5.77
CA PHE A 119 -0.19 9.28 4.97
C PHE A 119 0.58 10.59 5.22
N ASN A 120 1.81 10.46 5.72
CA ASN A 120 2.71 11.59 5.95
C ASN A 120 3.15 12.19 4.61
N ASN A 121 3.31 13.52 4.59
CA ASN A 121 3.76 14.29 3.41
C ASN A 121 2.82 14.26 2.20
N HIS A 122 1.60 13.73 2.36
CA HIS A 122 0.60 13.74 1.30
C HIS A 122 0.07 15.17 1.06
N PRO A 123 -0.10 15.61 -0.21
CA PRO A 123 -0.47 16.98 -0.54
C PRO A 123 -1.87 17.40 -0.05
N ASP A 124 -2.86 16.50 -0.12
CA ASP A 124 -4.24 16.78 0.26
C ASP A 124 -4.94 15.58 0.93
N MET A 125 -4.84 15.48 2.26
CA MET A 125 -5.46 14.40 3.05
C MET A 125 -6.87 14.77 3.53
N ARG A 126 -7.81 14.82 2.59
CA ARG A 126 -9.25 14.97 2.87
C ARG A 126 -10.02 13.73 2.44
N ARG A 127 -11.15 13.47 3.08
CA ARG A 127 -12.05 12.36 2.72
C ARG A 127 -12.55 12.52 1.27
N ILE A 128 -12.90 11.40 0.62
CA ILE A 128 -13.37 11.39 -0.78
C ILE A 128 -14.85 11.00 -0.86
N PHE A 129 -15.24 9.98 -0.10
CA PHE A 129 -16.55 9.35 -0.17
C PHE A 129 -17.43 9.71 1.01
N LEU A 130 -16.87 9.68 2.22
CA LEU A 130 -17.65 9.89 3.43
C LEU A 130 -17.74 11.38 3.74
N ASP A 131 -18.95 11.82 4.11
CA ASP A 131 -19.19 13.18 4.54
C ASP A 131 -18.49 13.43 5.89
N GLU A 132 -17.62 14.44 5.94
CA GLU A 132 -16.87 14.81 7.14
C GLU A 132 -17.79 15.31 8.27
N GLU A 133 -18.97 15.83 7.94
CA GLU A 133 -19.91 16.38 8.93
C GLU A 133 -20.78 15.31 9.59
N ASP A 134 -21.19 14.29 8.82
CA ASP A 134 -22.19 13.31 9.26
C ASP A 134 -21.63 11.90 9.54
N TRP A 135 -20.41 11.58 9.07
CA TRP A 135 -19.85 10.23 9.20
C TRP A 135 -18.82 10.11 10.33
N VAL A 136 -19.13 9.27 11.32
CA VAL A 136 -18.21 8.93 12.41
C VAL A 136 -17.60 7.54 12.17
N GLY A 137 -16.27 7.49 12.07
CA GLY A 137 -15.49 6.25 11.97
C GLY A 137 -15.05 5.88 10.55
N TYR A 138 -14.75 4.59 10.37
CA TYR A 138 -14.13 4.01 9.17
C TYR A 138 -14.82 2.68 8.80
N PRO A 139 -15.67 2.66 7.76
CA PRO A 139 -16.61 1.56 7.48
C PRO A 139 -15.96 0.22 7.13
N LEU A 140 -14.74 0.21 6.59
CA LEU A 140 -14.06 -1.03 6.20
C LEU A 140 -13.24 -1.66 7.32
N ARG A 141 -13.25 -1.08 8.53
CA ARG A 141 -12.67 -1.70 9.72
C ARG A 141 -13.56 -2.84 10.20
N LYS A 142 -12.95 -3.94 10.64
CA LYS A 142 -13.68 -5.12 11.15
C LYS A 142 -14.40 -4.85 12.47
N ASP A 143 -13.90 -3.89 13.24
CA ASP A 143 -14.50 -3.42 14.50
C ASP A 143 -15.56 -2.33 14.31
N TYR A 144 -15.81 -1.88 13.07
CA TYR A 144 -16.80 -0.86 12.79
C TYR A 144 -18.21 -1.37 13.09
N THR A 145 -18.96 -0.60 13.87
CA THR A 145 -20.37 -0.85 14.17
C THR A 145 -21.16 0.43 13.87
N ASP A 146 -22.21 0.29 13.08
CA ASP A 146 -23.20 1.33 12.84
C ASP A 146 -24.58 0.72 13.12
N ASN A 147 -25.44 1.50 13.77
CA ASN A 147 -26.81 1.13 14.12
C ASN A 147 -27.66 0.80 12.88
N ASN A 148 -27.23 1.20 11.69
CA ASN A 148 -27.90 0.91 10.42
C ASN A 148 -27.34 -0.32 9.68
N ILE A 149 -26.27 -0.95 10.17
CA ILE A 149 -25.73 -2.17 9.56
C ILE A 149 -26.63 -3.35 9.95
N VAL A 150 -27.43 -3.81 9.00
CA VAL A 150 -28.20 -5.05 9.14
C VAL A 150 -27.24 -6.23 9.06
N VAL A 151 -26.83 -6.76 10.20
CA VAL A 151 -26.10 -8.03 10.27
C VAL A 151 -27.10 -9.13 9.91
N ARG A 152 -26.97 -9.71 8.71
CA ARG A 152 -27.76 -10.87 8.27
C ARG A 152 -27.22 -12.17 8.83
#